data_AF-A0A1I4MFY3-F1
#
_entry.id   AF-A0A1I4MFY3-F1
#
_cell.length_a   1.000
_cell.length_b   1.000
_cell.length_c   1.000
_cell.angle_alpha   90.00
_cell.angle_beta   90.00
_cell.angle_gamma   90.00
#
_symmetry.space_group_name_H-M   'P 1'
#
loop_
_entity.id
_entity.type
_entity.pdbx_description
1 polymer ?
#
loop_
_entity_poly.entity_id
_entity_poly.type
_entity_poly.pdbx_seq_one_letter_code
_entity_poly.pdbx_strand_id
1 'polypeptide(L)'
;MDVDISGVVIPAAVVVFCMIGAANRDPRTLQIEITANLLLDKRHRLKYSPGFIYEEVGLYTRGPESLCVDFDPSASHEVPVGSDATAGA
;
A
#
# COMPACT_ATOMS: atom_id res chain seq x y z
N MET A 1 -15.00 0.38 35.41
CA MET A 1 -14.79 -1.08 35.29
C MET A 1 -13.62 -1.30 34.37
N ASP A 2 -12.82 -2.32 34.64
CA ASP A 2 -11.66 -2.67 33.82
C ASP A 2 -12.12 -3.41 32.56
N VAL A 3 -11.33 -3.36 31.49
CA VAL A 3 -11.66 -3.93 30.18
C VAL A 3 -10.50 -4.79 29.68
N ASP A 4 -10.76 -6.02 29.25
CA ASP A 4 -9.75 -6.83 28.55
C ASP A 4 -9.72 -6.48 27.06
N ILE A 5 -8.52 -6.18 26.54
CA ILE A 5 -8.26 -6.02 25.12
C ILE A 5 -7.09 -6.92 24.73
N SER A 6 -7.35 -7.90 23.86
CA SER A 6 -6.33 -8.84 23.36
C SER A 6 -5.55 -9.54 24.48
N GLY A 7 -6.20 -9.84 25.62
CA GLY A 7 -5.58 -10.49 26.77
C GLY A 7 -4.83 -9.54 27.72
N VAL A 8 -4.95 -8.22 27.51
CA VAL A 8 -4.42 -7.19 28.41
C VAL A 8 -5.57 -6.51 29.14
N VAL A 9 -5.54 -6.52 30.47
CA VAL A 9 -6.52 -5.82 31.30
C VAL A 9 -6.16 -4.34 31.39
N ILE A 10 -7.08 -3.49 30.95
CA ILE A 10 -6.99 -2.04 30.96
C ILE A 10 -7.85 -1.51 32.13
N PRO A 11 -7.23 -0.87 33.14
CA PRO A 11 -7.97 -0.34 34.28
C PRO A 11 -8.95 0.78 33.91
N ALA A 12 -9.97 0.98 34.74
CA ALA A 12 -10.87 2.12 34.59
C ALA A 12 -10.12 3.47 34.57
N ALA A 13 -10.62 4.41 33.75
CA ALA A 13 -10.15 5.80 33.65
C ALA A 13 -8.74 6.04 33.06
N VAL A 14 -8.12 5.04 32.42
CA VAL A 14 -6.87 5.26 31.66
C VAL A 14 -7.16 5.65 30.20
N VAL A 15 -6.24 6.40 29.59
CA VAL A 15 -6.32 6.82 28.18
C VAL A 15 -5.61 5.79 27.30
N VAL A 16 -6.28 5.34 26.24
CA VAL A 16 -5.72 4.45 25.23
C VAL A 16 -5.45 5.24 23.94
N PHE A 17 -4.23 5.12 23.42
CA PHE A 17 -3.87 5.67 22.10
C PHE A 17 -3.93 4.57 21.05
N CYS A 18 -4.88 4.67 20.12
CA CYS A 18 -4.97 3.76 19.00
C CYS A 18 -3.95 4.14 17.92
N MET A 19 -2.91 3.32 17.74
CA MET A 19 -1.90 3.56 16.70
C MET A 19 -2.37 3.06 15.33
N ILE A 20 -3.25 3.83 14.68
CA ILE A 20 -3.83 3.49 13.37
C ILE A 20 -2.75 3.21 12.31
N GLY A 21 -1.65 3.98 12.32
CA GLY A 21 -0.54 3.76 11.40
C GLY A 21 0.15 2.40 11.54
N ALA A 22 0.19 1.84 12.76
CA ALA A 22 0.70 0.49 12.99
C ALA A 22 -0.31 -0.58 12.56
N ALA A 23 -1.59 -0.36 12.88
CA ALA A 23 -2.67 -1.26 12.47
C ALA A 23 -2.78 -1.39 10.93
N ASN A 24 -2.62 -0.29 10.20
CA ASN A 24 -2.65 -0.30 8.73
C ASN A 24 -1.45 -1.04 8.09
N ARG A 25 -0.39 -1.32 8.85
CA ARG A 25 0.75 -2.16 8.41
C ARG A 25 0.67 -3.59 8.93
N ASP A 26 -0.42 -3.96 9.60
CA ASP A 26 -0.61 -5.32 10.08
C ASP A 26 -0.75 -6.27 8.87
N PRO A 27 0.10 -7.30 8.74
CA PRO A 27 0.03 -8.24 7.62
C PRO A 27 -1.26 -9.06 7.61
N ARG A 28 -2.07 -9.01 8.67
CA ARG A 28 -3.40 -9.62 8.71
C ARG A 28 -4.44 -8.78 7.95
N THR A 29 -4.11 -7.53 7.59
CA THR A 29 -4.98 -6.59 6.88
C THR A 29 -4.27 -6.00 5.64
N LEU A 30 -4.02 -6.86 4.63
CA LEU A 30 -3.23 -6.56 3.42
C LEU A 30 -3.94 -5.74 2.32
N GLN A 31 -5.07 -5.08 2.62
CA GLN A 31 -5.91 -4.49 1.57
C GLN A 31 -5.20 -3.40 0.75
N ILE A 32 -4.46 -2.50 1.43
CA ILE A 32 -3.70 -1.43 0.79
C ILE A 32 -2.58 -2.02 -0.07
N GLU A 33 -1.84 -3.01 0.45
CA GLU A 33 -0.75 -3.65 -0.27
C GLU A 33 -1.24 -4.35 -1.54
N ILE A 34 -2.30 -5.16 -1.44
CA ILE A 34 -2.88 -5.88 -2.58
C ILE A 34 -3.39 -4.89 -3.64
N THR A 35 -4.10 -3.85 -3.22
CA THR A 35 -4.67 -2.87 -4.15
C THR A 35 -3.58 -2.04 -4.82
N ALA A 36 -2.57 -1.60 -4.06
CA ALA A 36 -1.43 -0.87 -4.59
C ALA A 36 -0.68 -1.72 -5.62
N ASN A 37 -0.36 -2.97 -5.31
CA ASN A 37 0.33 -3.87 -6.24
C ASN A 37 -0.49 -4.09 -7.51
N LEU A 38 -1.80 -4.37 -7.40
CA LEU A 38 -2.67 -4.53 -8.59
C LEU A 38 -2.67 -3.29 -9.49
N LEU A 39 -2.64 -2.10 -8.90
CA LEU A 39 -2.61 -0.84 -9.65
C LEU A 39 -1.22 -0.58 -10.26
N LEU A 40 -0.15 -0.84 -9.51
CA LEU A 40 1.22 -0.56 -9.91
C LEU A 40 1.76 -1.57 -10.93
N ASP A 41 1.39 -2.85 -10.84
CA ASP A 41 1.74 -3.90 -11.82
C ASP A 41 1.20 -3.57 -13.22
N LYS A 42 0.10 -2.80 -13.29
CA LYS A 42 -0.51 -2.35 -14.54
C LYS A 42 0.08 -1.05 -15.07
N ARG A 43 0.98 -0.38 -14.34
CA ARG A 43 1.53 0.94 -14.68
C ARG A 43 3.04 0.86 -14.88
N HIS A 44 3.45 0.66 -16.13
CA HIS A 44 4.85 0.56 -16.49
C HIS A 44 5.53 1.93 -16.44
N ARG A 45 6.82 1.93 -16.03
CA ARG A 45 7.68 3.13 -15.95
C ARG A 45 7.10 4.27 -15.10
N LEU A 46 6.36 3.94 -14.04
CA LEU A 46 5.94 4.92 -13.05
C LEU A 46 7.17 5.55 -12.38
N LYS A 47 7.27 6.88 -12.43
CA LYS A 47 8.34 7.66 -11.81
C LYS A 47 7.78 8.97 -11.26
N TYR A 48 8.47 9.59 -10.30
CA TYR A 48 8.14 10.97 -9.94
C TYR A 48 8.37 11.89 -11.14
N SER A 49 7.49 12.88 -11.31
CA SER A 49 7.67 13.89 -12.34
C SER A 49 8.96 14.69 -12.08
N PRO A 50 9.71 15.10 -13.11
CA PRO A 50 10.95 15.86 -12.94
C PRO A 50 10.73 17.12 -12.09
N GLY A 51 11.64 17.35 -11.13
CA GLY A 51 11.56 18.51 -10.23
C GLY A 51 10.51 18.40 -9.11
N PHE A 52 9.77 17.30 -9.02
CA PHE A 52 8.91 17.02 -7.87
C PHE A 52 9.76 16.81 -6.62
N ILE A 53 9.42 17.54 -5.55
CA ILE A 53 10.02 17.41 -4.22
C ILE A 53 8.96 16.85 -3.30
N TYR A 54 9.28 15.73 -2.65
CA TYR A 54 8.37 15.12 -1.70
C TYR A 54 8.35 15.92 -0.39
N GLU A 55 7.16 16.35 0.02
CA GLU A 55 6.95 17.06 1.28
C GLU A 55 5.84 16.37 2.08
N GLU A 56 6.14 16.05 3.33
CA GLU A 56 5.17 15.50 4.28
C GLU A 56 4.34 16.62 4.88
N VAL A 57 3.01 16.49 4.80
CA VAL A 57 2.07 17.40 5.45
C VAL A 57 1.15 16.63 6.40
N GLY A 58 0.57 17.34 7.37
CA GLY A 58 -0.40 16.78 8.32
C GLY A 58 0.18 16.39 9.69
N LEU A 59 -0.66 16.52 10.73
CA LEU A 59 -0.27 16.29 12.13
C LEU A 59 -0.48 14.83 12.56
N TYR A 60 -1.58 14.20 12.13
CA TYR A 60 -1.98 12.84 12.54
C TYR A 60 -1.98 11.83 11.39
N THR A 61 -2.23 12.29 10.16
CA THR A 61 -2.04 11.53 8.93
C THR A 61 -0.89 12.17 8.17
N ARG A 62 0.25 11.47 8.10
CA ARG A 62 1.41 11.94 7.33
C ARG A 62 1.34 11.40 5.91
N GLY A 63 1.38 12.31 4.95
CA GLY A 63 1.54 12.03 3.53
C GLY A 63 1.69 13.34 2.76
N PRO A 64 2.00 13.27 1.46
CA PRO A 64 2.03 14.46 0.62
C PRO A 64 0.60 14.93 0.33
N GLU A 65 0.42 16.23 0.12
CA GLU A 65 -0.87 16.78 -0.35
C GLU A 65 -1.23 16.23 -1.74
N SER A 66 -0.23 16.02 -2.58
CA SER A 66 -0.36 15.40 -3.89
C SER A 66 0.92 14.67 -4.29
N LEU A 67 0.79 13.64 -5.12
CA LEU A 67 1.91 12.87 -5.64
C LEU A 67 1.96 13.00 -7.16
N CYS A 68 2.89 13.81 -7.67
CA CYS A 68 3.08 14.01 -9.10
C CYS A 68 3.93 12.88 -9.70
N VAL A 69 3.33 12.12 -10.62
CA VAL A 69 3.96 10.97 -11.26
C VAL A 69 3.79 11.00 -12.77
N ASP A 70 4.83 10.55 -13.48
CA ASP A 70 4.78 10.24 -14.89
C ASP A 70 4.72 8.72 -15.05
N PHE A 71 3.99 8.23 -16.06
CA PHE A 71 3.99 6.83 -16.46
C PHE A 71 3.82 6.72 -17.98
N ASP A 72 4.15 5.55 -18.54
CA ASP A 72 3.87 5.25 -19.94
C ASP A 72 2.45 4.68 -20.06
N PRO A 73 1.48 5.40 -20.69
CA PRO A 73 0.11 4.93 -20.80
C PRO A 73 -0.06 3.78 -21.81
N SER A 74 0.92 3.56 -22.69
CA SER A 74 0.83 2.62 -23.82
C SER A 74 1.42 1.24 -23.53
N ALA A 75 2.30 1.16 -22.53
CA ALA A 75 2.82 -0.09 -22.04
C ALA A 75 1.69 -0.86 -21.32
N SER A 76 1.01 -1.71 -22.07
CA SER A 76 0.10 -2.72 -21.53
C SER A 76 0.95 -3.90 -21.07
N HIS A 77 0.61 -4.54 -19.94
CA HIS A 77 1.25 -5.79 -19.56
C HIS A 77 0.93 -6.87 -20.62
N GLU A 78 1.90 -7.26 -21.43
CA GLU A 78 1.77 -8.40 -22.34
C GLU A 78 1.67 -9.68 -21.49
N VAL A 79 0.55 -10.40 -21.57
CA VAL A 79 0.44 -11.72 -20.95
C VAL A 79 1.37 -12.64 -21.74
N PRO A 80 2.33 -13.34 -21.12
CA PRO A 80 3.16 -14.30 -21.84
C PRO A 80 2.23 -15.36 -22.45
N VAL A 81 2.11 -15.38 -23.77
CA VAL A 81 1.50 -16.51 -24.48
C VAL A 81 2.46 -17.68 -24.26
N GLY A 82 2.03 -18.67 -23.49
CA GLY A 82 2.81 -19.88 -23.25
C GLY A 82 3.24 -20.47 -24.59
N SER A 83 4.55 -20.56 -24.82
CA SER A 83 5.10 -21.36 -25.91
C SER A 83 4.88 -22.81 -25.53
N ASP A 84 3.79 -23.41 -25.98
CA ASP A 84 3.64 -24.86 -25.90
C ASP A 84 4.54 -25.46 -26.98
N ALA A 85 5.73 -25.86 -26.54
CA ALA A 85 6.62 -26.70 -27.31
C ALA A 85 6.05 -28.12 -27.30
N THR A 86 5.74 -28.67 -28.48
CA THR A 86 5.88 -30.11 -28.70
C THR A 86 6.29 -30.35 -30.15
N ALA A 87 7.60 -30.39 -30.34
CA ALA A 87 8.21 -31.25 -31.35
C ALA A 87 8.08 -32.71 -30.87
N GLY A 88 7.64 -33.61 -31.74
CA GLY A 88 7.76 -35.05 -31.54
C GLY A 88 6.53 -35.87 -31.91
N ALA A 89 6.46 -36.30 -33.18
CA ALA A 89 6.04 -37.64 -33.60
C ALA A 89 6.49 -37.84 -35.06
#